data_AF-A0A2V6MCN2-F1
#
_entry.id   AF-A0A2V6MCN2-F1
#
_cell.length_a   1.000
_cell.length_b   1.000
_cell.length_c   1.000
_cell.angle_alpha   90.00
_cell.angle_beta   90.00
_cell.angle_gamma   90.00
#
_symmetry.space_group_name_H-M   'P 1'
#
loop_
_entity.id
_entity.type
_entity.pdbx_description
1 polymer ?
#
loop_
_entity_poly.entity_id
_entity_poly.type
_entity_poly.pdbx_seq_one_letter_code
_entity_poly.pdbx_strand_id
1 'polypeptide(L)'
;KKTLPEITTEVLKFDCPLVEITGGEPLLQKNVLPLMSALADAGKTVLLETSGAHDISKVDLRVHRIMDLKTPGSGECERNLWSNIQHLTKRDEVKFVVGSREDYEWSRDKMREHNLSERCHAVLFSPIFGRIEPREIVEWMLADNLKARFQLQMHKFIWSPTTRGV
;
A
#
# COMPACT_ATOMS: atom_id res chain seq x y z
N LYS A 1 6.32 22.64 -14.07
CA LYS A 1 6.50 21.31 -13.44
C LYS A 1 7.90 21.28 -12.85
N LYS A 2 8.08 20.78 -11.63
CA LYS A 2 9.40 20.63 -11.00
C LYS A 2 10.16 19.46 -11.64
N THR A 3 11.46 19.62 -11.77
CA THR A 3 12.42 18.58 -12.19
C THR A 3 12.69 17.62 -11.04
N LEU A 4 13.29 16.46 -11.33
CA LEU A 4 13.65 15.49 -10.29
C LEU A 4 14.61 16.06 -9.23
N PRO A 5 15.69 16.80 -9.59
CA PRO A 5 16.57 17.41 -8.59
C PRO A 5 15.85 18.44 -7.72
N GLU A 6 14.93 19.24 -8.30
CA GLU A 6 14.13 20.21 -7.53
C GLU A 6 13.22 19.51 -6.52
N ILE A 7 12.52 18.44 -6.93
CA ILE A 7 11.66 17.66 -6.04
C ILE A 7 12.49 17.01 -4.92
N THR A 8 13.62 16.39 -5.26
CA THR A 8 14.50 15.74 -4.28
C THR A 8 14.99 16.76 -3.25
N THR A 9 15.47 17.91 -3.72
CA THR A 9 15.95 19.00 -2.85
C THR A 9 14.85 19.50 -1.91
N GLU A 10 13.62 19.64 -2.40
CA GLU A 10 12.48 20.09 -1.60
C GLU A 10 12.06 19.07 -0.55
N VAL A 11 11.99 17.79 -0.90
CA VAL A 11 11.67 16.70 0.05
C VAL A 11 12.72 16.64 1.18
N LEU A 12 13.99 16.80 0.84
CA LEU A 12 15.07 16.76 1.84
C LEU A 12 15.02 17.90 2.86
N LYS A 13 14.31 19.01 2.58
CA LYS A 13 14.15 20.13 3.54
C LYS A 13 13.26 19.80 4.73
N PHE A 14 12.38 18.80 4.62
CA PHE A 14 11.48 18.41 5.70
C PHE A 14 12.18 17.63 6.83
N ASP A 15 13.46 17.28 6.64
CA ASP A 15 14.30 16.51 7.57
C ASP A 15 13.63 15.25 8.16
N CYS A 16 12.71 14.66 7.38
CA CYS A 16 12.05 13.41 7.75
C CYS A 16 12.94 12.23 7.31
N PRO A 17 13.20 11.23 8.17
CA PRO A 17 13.96 10.03 7.79
C PRO A 17 13.16 9.09 6.89
N LEU A 18 11.82 9.18 6.94
CA LEU A 18 10.87 8.36 6.19
C LEU A 18 10.16 9.22 5.15
N VAL A 19 10.08 8.72 3.91
CA VAL A 19 9.36 9.38 2.81
C VAL A 19 8.46 8.36 2.14
N GLU A 20 7.16 8.63 2.11
CA GLU A 20 6.20 7.81 1.37
C GLU A 20 5.88 8.44 0.01
N ILE A 21 6.04 7.64 -1.05
CA ILE A 21 5.64 7.98 -2.41
C ILE A 21 4.28 7.35 -2.67
N THR A 22 3.28 8.20 -2.83
CA THR A 22 1.88 7.83 -3.05
C THR A 22 1.22 8.80 -4.06
N GLY A 23 -0.11 8.79 -4.17
CA GLY A 23 -0.89 9.71 -5.01
C GLY A 23 -2.03 9.00 -5.72
N GLY A 24 -2.27 9.31 -7.00
CA GLY A 24 -3.10 8.46 -7.86
C GLY A 24 -2.44 7.09 -8.03
N GLU A 25 -1.86 6.82 -9.18
CA GLU A 25 -0.94 5.68 -9.32
C GLU A 25 0.49 6.20 -9.52
N PRO A 26 1.37 6.12 -8.51
CA PRO A 26 2.72 6.66 -8.60
C PRO A 26 3.52 6.04 -9.74
N LEU A 27 3.35 4.75 -10.04
CA LEU A 27 4.09 4.05 -11.10
C LEU A 27 3.75 4.52 -12.52
N LEU A 28 2.69 5.32 -12.71
CA LEU A 28 2.41 5.99 -13.98
C LEU A 28 3.30 7.21 -14.23
N GLN A 29 3.99 7.71 -13.21
CA GLN A 29 4.84 8.90 -13.35
C GLN A 29 6.22 8.53 -13.87
N LYS A 30 6.61 9.10 -15.02
CA LYS A 30 7.88 8.83 -15.72
C LYS A 30 9.12 8.85 -14.82
N ASN A 31 9.15 9.74 -13.83
CA ASN A 31 10.33 9.99 -13.00
C ASN A 31 10.24 9.39 -11.58
N VAL A 32 9.24 8.56 -11.29
CA VAL A 32 9.05 8.04 -9.93
C VAL A 32 10.16 7.06 -9.52
N LEU A 33 10.59 6.17 -10.43
CA LEU A 33 11.62 5.17 -10.10
C LEU A 33 12.98 5.85 -9.81
N PRO A 34 13.46 6.80 -10.64
CA PRO A 34 14.68 7.52 -10.34
C PRO A 34 14.55 8.41 -9.09
N LEU A 35 13.36 8.96 -8.80
CA LEU A 35 13.13 9.73 -7.57
C LEU A 35 13.28 8.86 -6.32
N MET A 36 12.67 7.67 -6.31
CA MET A 36 12.80 6.73 -5.19
C MET A 36 14.27 6.32 -4.96
N SER A 37 15.00 6.07 -6.04
CA SER A 37 16.43 5.72 -5.99
C SER A 37 17.25 6.87 -5.38
N ALA A 38 17.01 8.11 -5.84
CA ALA A 38 17.72 9.29 -5.33
C ALA A 38 17.44 9.57 -3.85
N LEU A 39 16.20 9.36 -3.38
CA LEU A 39 15.86 9.49 -1.97
C LEU A 39 16.52 8.40 -1.11
N ALA A 40 16.57 7.16 -1.61
CA ALA A 40 17.27 6.07 -0.94
C ALA A 40 18.80 6.31 -0.91
N ASP A 41 19.38 6.87 -1.97
CA ASP A 41 20.80 7.28 -2.01
C ASP A 41 21.12 8.39 -1.01
N ALA A 42 20.16 9.29 -0.77
CA ALA A 42 20.23 10.30 0.28
C ALA A 42 20.02 9.75 1.71
N GLY A 43 19.97 8.42 1.87
CA GLY A 43 19.85 7.74 3.17
C GLY A 43 18.44 7.76 3.77
N LYS A 44 17.41 8.11 2.99
CA LYS A 44 16.02 8.06 3.46
C LYS A 44 15.47 6.64 3.39
N THR A 45 14.60 6.29 4.34
CA THR A 45 13.73 5.13 4.19
C THR A 45 12.59 5.53 3.27
N VAL A 46 12.42 4.82 2.16
CA VAL A 46 11.42 5.14 1.14
C VAL A 46 10.32 4.09 1.15
N LEU A 47 9.07 4.54 1.26
CA LEU A 47 7.88 3.72 1.09
C LEU A 47 7.25 4.02 -0.27
N LEU A 48 6.65 3.02 -0.89
CA LEU A 48 5.82 3.15 -2.09
C LEU A 48 4.45 2.55 -1.82
N GLU A 49 3.41 3.37 -1.84
CA GLU A 49 2.03 2.86 -1.87
C GLU A 49 1.53 2.81 -3.32
N THR A 50 1.15 1.62 -3.81
CA THR A 50 0.73 1.40 -5.21
C THR A 50 -0.47 0.47 -5.28
N SER A 51 -1.28 0.59 -6.34
CA SER A 51 -2.46 -0.25 -6.57
C SER A 51 -2.16 -1.70 -6.96
N GLY A 52 -0.90 -2.04 -7.24
CA GLY A 52 -0.52 -3.35 -7.75
C GLY A 52 -0.97 -3.61 -9.20
N ALA A 53 -1.49 -2.60 -9.91
CA ALA A 53 -1.88 -2.71 -11.32
C ALA A 53 -0.71 -2.55 -12.31
N HIS A 54 0.44 -2.09 -11.83
CA HIS A 54 1.64 -1.88 -12.64
C HIS A 54 2.83 -2.68 -12.10
N ASP A 55 3.75 -3.02 -13.00
CA ASP A 55 4.93 -3.83 -12.71
C ASP A 55 5.82 -3.19 -11.62
N ILE A 56 5.97 -3.89 -10.50
CA ILE A 56 6.80 -3.47 -9.37
C ILE A 56 8.25 -3.99 -9.44
N SER A 57 8.61 -4.78 -10.46
CA SER A 57 9.93 -5.41 -10.57
C SER A 57 11.07 -4.40 -10.75
N LYS A 58 10.75 -3.19 -11.25
CA LYS A 58 11.70 -2.10 -11.50
C LYS A 58 11.86 -1.14 -10.32
N VAL A 59 11.13 -1.38 -9.23
CA VAL A 59 11.27 -0.58 -8.00
C VAL A 59 12.60 -0.96 -7.33
N ASP A 60 13.36 0.05 -6.89
CA ASP A 60 14.61 -0.15 -6.17
C ASP A 60 14.38 -1.05 -4.93
N LEU A 61 15.22 -2.08 -4.76
CA LEU A 61 15.08 -3.09 -3.69
C LEU A 61 15.20 -2.53 -2.26
N ARG A 62 15.67 -1.29 -2.11
CA ARG A 62 15.69 -0.56 -0.83
C ARG A 62 14.34 0.05 -0.47
N VAL A 63 13.44 0.23 -1.44
CA VAL A 63 12.11 0.78 -1.23
C VAL A 63 11.20 -0.29 -0.64
N HIS A 64 10.46 0.06 0.41
CA HIS A 64 9.44 -0.80 0.99
C HIS A 64 8.13 -0.56 0.25
N ARG A 65 7.55 -1.61 -0.34
CA ARG A 65 6.32 -1.49 -1.13
C ARG A 65 5.12 -1.86 -0.27
N ILE A 66 4.07 -1.07 -0.36
CA ILE A 66 2.75 -1.33 0.19
C ILE A 66 1.84 -1.51 -1.02
N MET A 67 1.58 -2.76 -1.39
CA MET A 67 0.77 -3.08 -2.57
C MET A 67 -0.70 -3.28 -2.16
N ASP A 68 -1.57 -2.39 -2.61
CA ASP A 68 -3.01 -2.42 -2.33
C ASP A 68 -3.75 -3.27 -3.38
N LEU A 69 -3.96 -4.54 -3.08
CA LEU A 69 -4.71 -5.45 -3.94
C LEU A 69 -6.19 -5.07 -3.94
N LYS A 70 -6.71 -4.79 -5.14
CA LYS A 70 -8.06 -4.30 -5.34
C LYS A 70 -9.07 -5.43 -5.18
N THR A 71 -9.97 -5.28 -4.22
CA THR A 71 -11.06 -6.24 -3.96
C THR A 71 -12.18 -6.08 -5.01
N PRO A 72 -13.11 -7.04 -5.13
CA PRO A 72 -14.24 -6.94 -6.05
C PRO A 72 -15.06 -5.65 -5.87
N GLY A 73 -15.32 -5.24 -4.63
CA GLY A 73 -16.07 -4.04 -4.28
C GLY A 73 -15.43 -2.72 -4.70
N SER A 74 -14.16 -2.73 -5.14
CA SER A 74 -13.49 -1.56 -5.69
C SER A 74 -13.84 -1.30 -7.16
N GLY A 75 -14.38 -2.29 -7.87
CA GLY A 75 -14.60 -2.24 -9.33
C GLY A 75 -13.33 -2.37 -10.18
N GLU A 76 -12.16 -2.57 -9.57
CA GLU A 76 -10.86 -2.58 -10.25
C GLU A 76 -10.10 -3.90 -10.02
N CYS A 77 -10.77 -4.94 -9.51
CA CYS A 77 -10.17 -6.24 -9.19
C CYS A 77 -9.43 -6.88 -10.38
N GLU A 78 -9.97 -6.74 -11.59
CA GLU A 78 -9.37 -7.27 -12.83
C GLU A 78 -8.05 -6.56 -13.23
N ARG A 79 -7.74 -5.41 -12.63
CA ARG A 79 -6.50 -4.69 -12.90
C ARG A 79 -5.33 -5.15 -12.03
N ASN A 80 -5.57 -5.99 -11.02
CA ASN A 80 -4.48 -6.54 -10.21
C ASN A 80 -3.51 -7.32 -11.11
N LEU A 81 -2.26 -6.88 -11.14
CA LEU A 81 -1.22 -7.57 -11.90
C LEU A 81 -0.58 -8.66 -11.02
N TRP A 82 -1.12 -9.88 -11.10
CA TRP A 82 -0.73 -10.99 -10.23
C TRP A 82 0.75 -11.38 -10.31
N SER A 83 1.44 -11.11 -11.43
CA SER A 83 2.89 -11.33 -11.54
C SER A 83 3.69 -10.49 -10.53
N ASN A 84 3.14 -9.40 -10.00
CA ASN A 84 3.78 -8.61 -8.94
C ASN A 84 4.04 -9.41 -7.66
N ILE A 85 3.22 -10.43 -7.37
CA ILE A 85 3.34 -11.22 -6.14
C ILE A 85 4.72 -11.88 -6.04
N GLN A 86 5.31 -12.32 -7.15
CA GLN A 86 6.63 -12.97 -7.13
C GLN A 86 7.76 -12.00 -6.74
N HIS A 87 7.53 -10.70 -6.86
CA HIS A 87 8.52 -9.66 -6.58
C HIS A 87 8.44 -9.15 -5.14
N LEU A 88 7.39 -9.51 -4.39
CA LEU A 88 7.24 -9.14 -2.98
C LEU A 88 8.26 -9.87 -2.09
N THR A 89 8.72 -9.16 -1.06
CA THR A 89 9.74 -9.60 -0.12
C THR A 89 9.29 -9.38 1.32
N LYS A 90 10.11 -9.84 2.27
CA LYS A 90 9.91 -9.64 3.72
C LYS A 90 9.99 -8.18 4.20
N ARG A 91 10.27 -7.23 3.30
CA ARG A 91 10.21 -5.79 3.57
C ARG A 91 8.89 -5.14 3.17
N ASP A 92 8.14 -5.82 2.31
CA ASP A 92 6.94 -5.28 1.69
C ASP A 92 5.69 -5.65 2.48
N GLU A 93 4.62 -4.93 2.22
CA GLU A 93 3.31 -5.14 2.79
C GLU A 93 2.29 -5.32 1.65
N VAL A 94 1.29 -6.16 1.90
CA VAL A 94 0.11 -6.22 1.04
C VAL A 94 -1.07 -5.70 1.82
N LYS A 95 -1.85 -4.81 1.22
CA LYS A 95 -3.02 -4.20 1.82
C LYS A 95 -4.27 -4.61 1.05
N PHE A 96 -5.34 -4.85 1.80
CA PHE A 96 -6.70 -5.04 1.29
C PHE A 96 -7.60 -4.01 1.94
N VAL A 97 -8.28 -3.20 1.12
CA VAL A 97 -9.29 -2.26 1.60
C VAL A 97 -10.68 -2.89 1.45
N VAL A 98 -11.28 -3.25 2.59
CA VAL A 98 -12.51 -4.06 2.68
C VAL A 98 -13.71 -3.15 2.90
N GLY A 99 -14.75 -3.29 2.07
CA GLY A 99 -16.02 -2.57 2.21
C GLY A 99 -17.23 -3.45 2.48
N SER A 100 -17.07 -4.76 2.46
CA SER A 100 -18.15 -5.74 2.59
C SER A 100 -17.62 -7.10 3.08
N ARG A 101 -18.53 -8.02 3.40
CA ARG A 101 -18.18 -9.41 3.69
C ARG A 101 -17.54 -10.12 2.50
N GLU A 102 -18.02 -9.85 1.29
CA GLU A 102 -17.47 -10.40 0.04
C GLU A 102 -16.01 -9.96 -0.17
N ASP A 103 -15.72 -8.67 0.03
CA ASP A 103 -14.35 -8.15 -0.05
C ASP A 103 -13.42 -8.85 0.96
N TYR A 104 -13.91 -9.08 2.19
CA TYR A 104 -13.16 -9.76 3.23
C TYR A 104 -12.84 -11.21 2.85
N GLU A 105 -13.85 -11.98 2.44
CA GLU A 105 -13.68 -13.40 2.10
C GLU A 105 -12.74 -13.55 0.90
N TRP A 106 -12.92 -12.72 -0.12
CA TRP A 106 -12.00 -12.66 -1.26
C TRP A 106 -10.56 -12.36 -0.83
N SER A 107 -10.37 -11.37 0.05
CA SER A 107 -9.05 -10.95 0.53
C SER A 107 -8.37 -12.06 1.34
N ARG A 108 -9.12 -12.72 2.22
CA ARG A 108 -8.67 -13.88 3.01
C ARG A 108 -8.22 -15.01 2.10
N ASP A 109 -9.00 -15.32 1.08
CA ASP A 109 -8.72 -16.44 0.19
C ASP A 109 -7.49 -16.14 -0.69
N LYS A 110 -7.35 -14.92 -1.23
CA LYS A 110 -6.15 -14.50 -1.97
C LYS A 110 -4.89 -14.44 -1.10
N MET A 111 -5.03 -14.00 0.14
CA MET A 111 -3.94 -14.05 1.11
C MET A 111 -3.42 -15.48 1.31
N ARG A 112 -4.32 -16.45 1.46
CA ARG A 112 -3.98 -17.87 1.63
C ARG A 112 -3.42 -18.47 0.34
N GLU A 113 -4.09 -18.27 -0.79
CA GLU A 113 -3.69 -18.76 -2.12
C GLU A 113 -2.24 -18.39 -2.46
N HIS A 114 -1.84 -17.15 -2.16
CA HIS A 114 -0.52 -16.63 -2.49
C HIS A 114 0.49 -16.67 -1.33
N ASN A 115 0.12 -17.28 -0.20
CA ASN A 115 0.93 -17.38 1.02
C ASN A 115 1.50 -16.02 1.47
N LEU A 116 0.68 -14.96 1.41
CA LEU A 116 1.16 -13.58 1.58
C LEU A 116 1.72 -13.32 2.98
N SER A 117 1.17 -13.97 4.02
CA SER A 117 1.70 -13.86 5.39
C SER A 117 3.14 -14.39 5.52
N GLU A 118 3.50 -15.38 4.71
CA GLU A 118 4.85 -15.96 4.70
C GLU A 118 5.75 -15.31 3.66
N ARG A 119 5.23 -14.48 2.76
CA ARG A 119 6.00 -13.79 1.73
C ARG A 119 6.41 -12.38 2.16
N CYS A 120 5.48 -11.66 2.78
CA CYS A 120 5.59 -10.24 3.09
C CYS A 120 5.97 -10.00 4.55
N HIS A 121 6.28 -8.74 4.89
CA HIS A 121 6.39 -8.28 6.27
C HIS A 121 5.04 -8.39 7.00
N ALA A 122 3.98 -7.92 6.33
CA ALA A 122 2.62 -7.92 6.85
C ALA A 122 1.59 -8.01 5.73
N VAL A 123 0.42 -8.54 6.08
CA VAL A 123 -0.81 -8.42 5.30
C VAL A 123 -1.76 -7.56 6.11
N LEU A 124 -2.28 -6.50 5.50
CA LEU A 124 -3.03 -5.43 6.15
C LEU A 124 -4.48 -5.48 5.68
N PHE A 125 -5.41 -5.47 6.62
CA PHE A 125 -6.84 -5.34 6.36
C PHE A 125 -7.30 -3.98 6.89
N SER A 126 -7.86 -3.16 6.00
CA SER A 126 -8.34 -1.81 6.33
C SER A 126 -9.79 -1.61 5.91
N PRO A 127 -10.62 -0.91 6.70
CA PRO A 127 -11.99 -0.62 6.31
C PRO A 127 -12.04 0.46 5.23
N ILE A 128 -13.00 0.37 4.31
CA ILE A 128 -13.50 1.54 3.60
C ILE A 128 -14.17 2.45 4.64
N PHE A 129 -13.54 3.58 4.92
CA PHE A 129 -14.00 4.54 5.92
C PHE A 129 -15.47 4.93 5.71
N GLY A 130 -16.28 4.78 6.76
CA GLY A 130 -17.71 5.13 6.77
C GLY A 130 -18.62 4.16 6.00
N ARG A 131 -18.09 3.06 5.44
CA ARG A 131 -18.89 2.06 4.70
C ARG A 131 -19.09 0.75 5.47
N ILE A 132 -18.10 0.34 6.25
CA ILE A 132 -18.14 -0.87 7.07
C ILE A 132 -17.57 -0.57 8.45
N GLU A 133 -18.18 -1.13 9.50
CA GLU A 133 -17.69 -0.91 10.84
C GLU A 133 -16.36 -1.67 11.06
N PRO A 134 -15.31 -1.01 11.56
CA PRO A 134 -14.03 -1.66 11.88
C PRO A 134 -14.16 -2.96 12.67
N ARG A 135 -15.14 -2.99 13.59
CA ARG A 135 -15.43 -4.14 14.44
C ARG A 135 -15.80 -5.38 13.62
N GLU A 136 -16.58 -5.23 12.56
CA GLU A 136 -17.03 -6.36 11.74
C GLU A 136 -15.83 -7.10 11.12
N ILE A 137 -14.90 -6.35 10.52
CA ILE A 137 -13.68 -6.91 9.93
C ILE A 137 -12.85 -7.63 10.97
N VAL A 138 -12.66 -7.02 12.16
CA VAL A 138 -11.88 -7.63 13.25
C VAL A 138 -12.52 -8.93 13.73
N GLU A 139 -13.84 -8.96 13.95
CA GLU A 139 -14.56 -10.17 14.36
C GLU A 139 -14.41 -11.29 13.33
N TRP A 140 -14.46 -10.96 12.03
CA TRP A 140 -14.22 -11.93 10.96
C TRP A 140 -12.80 -12.47 10.95
N MET A 141 -11.80 -11.58 11.07
CA MET A 141 -10.39 -11.97 11.13
C MET A 141 -10.11 -12.91 12.32
N LEU A 142 -10.71 -12.63 13.48
CA LEU A 142 -10.60 -13.47 14.68
C LEU A 142 -11.25 -14.84 14.46
N ALA A 143 -12.45 -14.88 13.91
CA ALA A 143 -13.15 -16.13 13.62
C ALA A 143 -12.36 -17.04 12.66
N ASP A 144 -11.68 -16.44 11.67
CA ASP A 144 -10.86 -17.17 10.69
C ASP A 144 -9.41 -17.41 11.15
N ASN A 145 -9.04 -16.97 12.35
CA ASN A 145 -7.66 -16.99 12.88
C ASN A 145 -6.65 -16.44 11.86
N LEU A 146 -6.96 -15.31 11.24
CA LEU A 146 -6.22 -14.80 10.11
C LEU A 146 -4.86 -14.22 10.54
N LYS A 147 -3.76 -14.70 9.94
CA LYS A 147 -2.38 -14.21 10.19
C LYS A 147 -2.13 -12.87 9.47
N ALA A 148 -2.94 -11.87 9.78
CA ALA A 148 -2.91 -10.53 9.20
C ALA A 148 -3.02 -9.46 10.30
N ARG A 149 -2.75 -8.21 9.96
CA ARG A 149 -2.90 -7.06 10.86
C ARG A 149 -4.10 -6.22 10.42
N PHE A 150 -4.92 -5.82 11.38
CA PHE A 150 -5.94 -4.82 11.15
C PHE A 150 -5.31 -3.41 11.20
N GLN A 151 -5.63 -2.55 10.24
CA GLN A 151 -5.09 -1.19 10.17
C GLN A 151 -6.19 -0.18 9.84
N LEU A 152 -6.38 0.80 10.71
CA LEU A 152 -7.25 1.95 10.44
C LEU A 152 -6.56 2.96 9.52
N GLN A 153 -7.35 3.64 8.69
CA GLN A 153 -6.93 4.85 7.98
C GLN A 153 -6.88 6.03 8.97
N MET A 154 -5.90 6.02 9.88
CA MET A 154 -5.83 6.92 11.04
C MET A 154 -6.00 8.41 10.70
N HIS A 155 -5.46 8.84 9.55
CA HIS A 155 -5.57 10.23 9.10
C HIS A 155 -7.03 10.72 8.97
N LYS A 156 -7.99 9.83 8.67
CA LYS A 156 -9.42 10.17 8.56
C LYS A 156 -10.11 10.35 9.91
N PHE A 157 -9.46 9.94 11.00
CA PHE A 157 -9.94 10.16 12.37
C PHE A 157 -9.26 11.39 13.02
N ILE A 158 -8.04 11.73 12.58
CA ILE A 158 -7.27 12.86 13.09
C ILE A 158 -7.68 14.17 12.39
N TRP A 159 -7.82 14.13 11.06
CA TRP A 159 -8.25 15.27 10.25
C TRP A 159 -9.57 14.97 9.54
N SER A 160 -10.21 16.02 9.01
CA SER A 160 -11.36 15.82 8.12
C SER A 160 -10.96 14.87 6.98
N PRO A 161 -11.79 13.87 6.61
CA PRO A 161 -11.47 12.90 5.56
C PRO A 161 -11.17 13.52 4.18
N THR A 162 -11.51 14.78 3.98
CA THR A 162 -11.27 15.54 2.74
C THR A 162 -10.04 16.45 2.80
N THR A 163 -9.38 16.57 3.95
CA THR A 163 -8.18 17.39 4.12
C THR A 163 -7.01 16.79 3.34
N ARG A 164 -6.21 17.63 2.69
CA ARG A 164 -5.02 17.25 1.92
C ARG A 164 -3.78 17.90 2.52
N GLY A 165 -2.63 17.23 2.43
CA GLY A 165 -1.34 17.76 2.86
C GLY A 165 -1.15 17.79 4.38
N VAL A 166 -1.63 16.75 5.06
CA VAL A 166 -1.57 16.56 6.52
C VAL A 166 -0.75 15.34 6.87
#